data_AF-A0A7R9TL07-F1
#
_entry.id   AF-A0A7R9TL07-F1
#
_cell.length_a   1.000
_cell.length_b   1.000
_cell.length_c   1.000
_cell.angle_alpha   90.00
_cell.angle_beta   90.00
_cell.angle_gamma   90.00
#
_symmetry.space_group_name_H-M   'P 1'
#
loop_
_entity.id
_entity.type
_entity.pdbx_description
1 polymer ?
#
loop_
_entity_poly.entity_id
_entity_poly.type
_entity_poly.pdbx_seq_one_letter_code
_entity_poly.pdbx_strand_id
1 'polypeptide(L)'
;DVDFPSHDAQLDFSNVQSDLRRMLSGQASLAAFTSANALGALLTRSTPKVRDVVVDAKDDVEKRLKAACEQFIMAATKAAVEPVLSFITKVTAVRVSTQPRKPLAEHAFASPEKAKAVVAKARQALLAEVKPMVAAMRAYVPDESTRAALIGPIRSNVLEAHAQLAALVRDEFSEGDAAIIGAMDAAQAESAVEAALRENTTASTAGAAPTAPPAPRAAESPATAIGGDV
;
A
#
# COMPACT_ATOMS: atom_id res chain seq x y z
N ASP A 1 -21.42 14.16 -15.45
CA ASP A 1 -21.00 14.48 -14.09
C ASP A 1 -22.22 14.48 -13.20
N VAL A 2 -22.21 13.64 -12.16
CA VAL A 2 -23.22 13.69 -11.11
C VAL A 2 -22.44 13.90 -9.82
N ASP A 3 -22.34 15.15 -9.41
CA ASP A 3 -21.87 15.52 -8.07
C ASP A 3 -22.87 14.96 -7.06
N PHE A 4 -22.44 13.99 -6.26
CA PHE A 4 -23.16 13.61 -5.05
C PHE A 4 -22.50 14.33 -3.87
N PRO A 5 -22.98 15.51 -3.44
CA PRO A 5 -22.67 15.99 -2.11
C PRO A 5 -23.46 15.11 -1.13
N SER A 6 -22.83 14.05 -0.63
CA SER A 6 -23.38 13.27 0.48
C SER A 6 -23.26 14.11 1.76
N HIS A 7 -24.33 14.82 2.09
CA HIS A 7 -24.47 15.51 3.36
C HIS A 7 -24.91 14.50 4.43
N ASP A 8 -23.98 14.10 5.30
CA ASP A 8 -24.33 13.38 6.52
C ASP A 8 -24.41 14.37 7.69
N ALA A 9 -25.62 14.58 8.20
CA ALA A 9 -25.92 15.58 9.21
C ALA A 9 -25.83 14.94 10.60
N GLN A 10 -24.73 15.20 11.32
CA GLN A 10 -24.63 14.83 12.72
C GLN A 10 -25.16 15.95 13.63
N LEU A 11 -26.04 15.58 14.56
CA LEU A 11 -26.63 16.50 15.52
C LEU A 11 -25.67 16.72 16.69
N ASP A 12 -25.33 17.99 16.95
CA ASP A 12 -24.49 18.36 18.10
C ASP A 12 -25.35 18.57 19.35
N PHE A 13 -25.26 17.62 20.28
CA PHE A 13 -25.98 17.63 21.56
C PHE A 13 -25.20 18.30 22.70
N SER A 14 -24.05 18.93 22.44
CA SER A 14 -23.20 19.52 23.49
C SER A 14 -23.96 20.57 24.33
N ASN A 15 -24.82 21.36 23.68
CA ASN A 15 -25.65 22.37 24.35
C ASN A 15 -26.80 21.73 25.17
N VAL A 16 -27.37 20.63 24.65
CA VAL A 16 -28.40 19.86 25.37
C VAL A 16 -27.81 19.22 26.62
N GLN A 17 -26.59 18.70 26.52
CA GLN A 17 -25.87 18.08 27.63
C GLN A 17 -25.46 19.11 28.70
N SER A 18 -25.01 20.31 28.32
CA SER A 18 -24.68 21.37 29.27
C SER A 18 -25.90 21.86 30.03
N ASP A 19 -27.03 22.01 29.37
CA ASP A 19 -28.28 22.45 29.99
C ASP A 19 -28.86 21.36 30.90
N LEU A 20 -28.79 20.10 30.49
CA LEU A 20 -29.17 18.95 31.32
C LEU A 20 -28.31 18.87 32.59
N ARG A 21 -26.98 19.04 32.46
CA ARG A 21 -26.07 19.07 33.61
C ARG A 21 -26.39 20.21 34.57
N ARG A 22 -26.73 21.39 34.06
CA ARG A 22 -27.08 22.57 34.86
C ARG A 22 -28.43 22.42 35.58
N MET A 23 -29.35 21.68 34.97
CA MET A 23 -30.62 21.31 35.59
C MET A 23 -30.42 20.27 36.71
N LEU A 24 -29.61 19.23 36.47
CA LEU A 24 -29.29 18.20 37.46
C LEU A 24 -28.44 18.71 38.63
N SER A 25 -27.61 19.74 38.42
CA SER A 25 -26.86 20.40 39.50
C SER A 25 -27.70 21.39 40.33
N GLY A 26 -29.02 21.43 40.12
CA GLY A 26 -29.94 22.23 40.93
C GLY A 26 -29.89 23.73 40.67
N GLN A 27 -29.21 24.18 39.61
CA GLN A 27 -29.15 25.59 39.23
C GLN A 27 -30.35 26.06 38.38
N ALA A 28 -31.33 25.18 38.16
CA ALA A 28 -32.59 25.50 37.49
C ALA A 28 -33.73 25.60 38.50
N SER A 29 -34.60 26.59 38.31
CA SER A 29 -35.73 26.91 39.21
C SER A 29 -36.63 25.69 39.48
N LEU A 30 -37.09 25.54 40.73
CA LEU A 30 -37.87 24.42 41.26
C LEU A 30 -39.17 24.10 40.47
N ALA A 31 -39.65 25.04 39.66
CA ALA A 31 -40.77 24.83 38.72
C ALA A 31 -40.44 23.84 37.58
N ALA A 32 -39.16 23.54 37.35
CA ALA A 32 -38.70 22.55 36.37
C ALA A 32 -38.66 21.12 36.92
N PHE A 33 -38.96 20.87 38.20
CA PHE A 33 -38.96 19.51 38.77
C PHE A 33 -40.26 18.74 38.59
N THR A 34 -41.32 19.37 38.08
CA THR A 34 -42.49 18.62 37.59
C THR A 34 -42.09 17.97 36.27
N SER A 35 -42.07 16.63 36.25
CA SER A 35 -41.55 15.81 35.14
C SER A 35 -42.16 16.14 33.78
N ALA A 36 -43.41 16.64 33.75
CA ALA A 36 -44.11 17.04 32.54
C ALA A 36 -43.61 18.39 31.96
N ASN A 37 -43.20 19.33 32.81
CA ASN A 37 -42.73 20.66 32.36
C ASN A 37 -41.21 20.71 32.15
N ALA A 38 -40.44 19.83 32.80
CA ALA A 38 -38.99 19.74 32.66
C ALA A 38 -38.54 19.40 31.23
N LEU A 39 -39.16 18.35 30.66
CA LEU A 39 -38.84 17.86 29.32
C LEU A 39 -39.32 18.83 28.25
N GLY A 40 -40.49 19.44 28.44
CA GLY A 40 -40.98 20.51 27.57
C GLY A 40 -40.06 21.72 27.57
N ALA A 41 -39.63 22.18 28.75
CA ALA A 41 -38.67 23.29 28.86
C ALA A 41 -37.31 22.95 28.24
N LEU A 42 -36.82 21.71 28.40
CA LEU A 42 -35.57 21.26 27.78
C LEU A 42 -35.66 21.26 26.24
N LEU A 43 -36.73 20.70 25.68
CA LEU A 43 -36.96 20.66 24.23
C LEU A 43 -37.16 22.06 23.63
N THR A 44 -37.81 22.96 24.36
CA THR A 44 -38.07 24.34 23.89
C THR A 44 -36.82 25.23 24.01
N ARG A 45 -35.91 24.94 24.94
CA ARG A 45 -34.73 25.78 25.24
C ARG A 45 -33.45 25.27 24.60
N SER A 46 -33.37 23.98 24.29
CA SER A 46 -32.18 23.33 23.70
C SER A 46 -32.52 22.65 22.38
N THR A 47 -32.77 23.44 21.34
CA THR A 47 -32.82 22.91 19.98
C THR A 47 -31.40 22.55 19.53
N PRO A 48 -31.10 21.27 19.24
CA PRO A 48 -29.76 20.86 18.81
C PRO A 48 -29.42 21.58 17.50
N LYS A 49 -28.23 22.20 17.45
CA LYS A 49 -27.77 22.86 16.23
C LYS A 49 -27.20 21.79 15.29
N VAL A 50 -27.66 21.80 14.04
CA VAL A 50 -27.05 20.99 12.98
C VAL A 50 -25.68 21.61 12.68
N ARG A 51 -24.61 20.82 12.84
CA ARG A 51 -23.26 21.21 12.41
C ARG A 51 -22.91 20.39 11.18
N ASP A 52 -22.79 21.06 10.04
CA ASP A 52 -22.33 20.44 8.80
C ASP A 52 -20.83 20.15 8.89
N VAL A 53 -20.44 18.88 9.01
CA VAL A 53 -19.03 18.44 8.96
C VAL A 53 -18.77 17.87 7.57
N VAL A 54 -18.53 18.73 6.57
CA VAL A 54 -18.45 18.35 5.14
C VAL A 54 -17.03 18.51 4.57
N VAL A 55 -15.97 18.07 5.27
CA VAL A 55 -14.59 18.25 4.76
C VAL A 55 -13.68 17.02 4.92
N ASP A 56 -13.92 16.09 5.85
CA ASP A 56 -12.92 15.06 6.15
C ASP A 56 -13.02 13.79 5.27
N ALA A 57 -14.20 13.43 4.77
CA ALA A 57 -14.37 12.18 4.02
C ALA A 57 -13.69 12.21 2.62
N LYS A 58 -13.78 13.33 1.90
CA LYS A 58 -13.12 13.50 0.61
C LYS A 58 -11.61 13.50 0.78
N ASP A 59 -11.11 14.27 1.74
CA ASP A 59 -9.68 14.38 2.03
C ASP A 59 -9.10 13.02 2.50
N ASP A 60 -9.82 12.26 3.33
CA ASP A 60 -9.41 10.91 3.76
C ASP A 60 -9.37 9.92 2.59
N VAL A 61 -10.34 9.97 1.67
CA VAL A 61 -10.32 9.14 0.46
C VAL A 61 -9.13 9.48 -0.45
N GLU A 62 -8.86 10.77 -0.69
CA GLU A 62 -7.71 11.20 -1.48
C GLU A 62 -6.38 10.76 -0.86
N LYS A 63 -6.24 10.90 0.47
CA LYS A 63 -5.07 10.43 1.22
C LYS A 63 -4.87 8.92 1.07
N ARG A 64 -5.95 8.13 1.21
CA ARG A 64 -5.90 6.66 1.06
C ARG A 64 -5.57 6.23 -0.36
N LEU A 65 -6.12 6.92 -1.37
CA LEU A 65 -5.79 6.64 -2.77
C LEU A 65 -4.32 6.87 -3.04
N LYS A 66 -3.78 8.02 -2.61
CA LYS A 66 -2.35 8.32 -2.76
C LYS A 66 -1.48 7.27 -2.07
N ALA A 67 -1.81 6.91 -0.83
CA ALA A 67 -1.10 5.89 -0.09
C ALA A 67 -1.15 4.52 -0.79
N ALA A 68 -2.29 4.13 -1.37
CA ALA A 68 -2.42 2.88 -2.11
C ALA A 68 -1.56 2.87 -3.39
N CYS A 69 -1.51 3.99 -4.13
CA CYS A 69 -0.64 4.15 -5.30
C CYS A 69 0.85 4.03 -4.93
N GLU A 70 1.28 4.70 -3.86
CA GLU A 70 2.65 4.62 -3.35
C GLU A 70 3.00 3.20 -2.90
N GLN A 71 2.09 2.54 -2.17
CA GLN A 71 2.26 1.15 -1.74
C GLN A 71 2.37 0.19 -2.94
N PHE A 72 1.55 0.37 -3.97
CA PHE A 72 1.63 -0.44 -5.18
C PHE A 72 2.98 -0.28 -5.88
N ILE A 73 3.43 0.97 -6.09
CA ILE A 73 4.72 1.26 -6.72
C ILE A 73 5.86 0.62 -5.92
N MET A 74 5.85 0.77 -4.59
CA MET A 74 6.87 0.17 -3.72
C MET A 74 6.84 -1.34 -3.78
N ALA A 75 5.66 -1.97 -3.70
CA ALA A 75 5.50 -3.42 -3.72
C ALA A 75 5.97 -4.02 -5.05
N ALA A 76 5.54 -3.45 -6.17
CA ALA A 76 5.93 -3.92 -7.50
C ALA A 76 7.43 -3.73 -7.76
N THR A 77 7.97 -2.57 -7.37
CA THR A 77 9.42 -2.31 -7.48
C THR A 77 10.20 -3.31 -6.65
N LYS A 78 9.84 -3.47 -5.36
CA LYS A 78 10.50 -4.40 -4.45
C LYS A 78 10.48 -5.83 -5.00
N ALA A 79 9.33 -6.31 -5.46
CA ALA A 79 9.21 -7.66 -6.02
C ALA A 79 10.14 -7.89 -7.21
N ALA A 80 10.29 -6.91 -8.11
CA ALA A 80 11.25 -7.00 -9.22
C ALA A 80 12.71 -7.01 -8.77
N VAL A 81 13.07 -6.13 -7.82
CA VAL A 81 14.48 -5.87 -7.50
C VAL A 81 14.98 -6.64 -6.28
N GLU A 82 14.13 -7.37 -5.56
CA GLU A 82 14.50 -8.14 -4.35
C GLU A 82 15.74 -9.04 -4.56
N PRO A 83 15.85 -9.83 -5.65
CA PRO A 83 17.05 -10.66 -5.87
C PRO A 83 18.32 -9.83 -6.05
N VAL A 84 18.19 -8.66 -6.70
CA VAL A 84 19.29 -7.73 -6.96
C VAL A 84 19.73 -7.05 -5.67
N LEU A 85 18.79 -6.49 -4.92
CA LEU A 85 19.04 -5.84 -3.63
C LEU A 85 19.68 -6.82 -2.64
N SER A 86 19.13 -8.03 -2.51
CA SER A 86 19.68 -9.06 -1.62
C SER A 86 21.15 -9.39 -1.94
N PHE A 87 21.51 -9.40 -3.23
CA PHE A 87 22.87 -9.62 -3.66
C PHE A 87 23.77 -8.42 -3.34
N ILE A 88 23.36 -7.21 -3.75
CA ILE A 88 24.10 -5.97 -3.50
C ILE A 88 24.34 -5.77 -1.99
N THR A 89 23.34 -6.00 -1.14
CA THR A 89 23.50 -5.90 0.32
C THR A 89 24.55 -6.87 0.85
N LYS A 90 24.61 -8.11 0.35
CA LYS A 90 25.65 -9.08 0.74
C LYS A 90 27.04 -8.63 0.28
N VAL A 91 27.15 -8.12 -0.94
CA VAL A 91 28.40 -7.56 -1.46
C VAL A 91 28.86 -6.39 -0.59
N THR A 92 27.97 -5.44 -0.27
CA THR A 92 28.27 -4.29 0.59
C THR A 92 28.70 -4.72 2.00
N ALA A 93 28.01 -5.69 2.61
CA ALA A 93 28.37 -6.20 3.94
C ALA A 93 29.78 -6.80 3.97
N VAL A 94 30.14 -7.56 2.92
CA VAL A 94 31.50 -8.11 2.80
C VAL A 94 32.54 -7.01 2.58
N ARG A 95 32.26 -6.01 1.75
CA ARG A 95 33.16 -4.87 1.53
C ARG A 95 33.47 -4.10 2.83
N VAL A 96 32.53 -4.07 3.77
CA VAL A 96 32.71 -3.44 5.08
C VAL A 96 33.42 -4.38 6.07
N SER A 97 33.15 -5.68 6.02
CA SER A 97 33.62 -6.64 7.03
C SER A 97 35.01 -7.24 6.77
N THR A 98 35.48 -7.35 5.52
CA THR A 98 36.74 -8.05 5.22
C THR A 98 37.90 -7.09 4.95
N GLN A 99 38.85 -7.05 5.88
CA GLN A 99 40.21 -6.56 5.64
C GLN A 99 41.22 -7.68 5.95
N PRO A 100 42.14 -8.02 5.02
CA PRO A 100 42.31 -7.48 3.68
C PRO A 100 41.17 -7.87 2.71
N ARG A 101 40.88 -7.01 1.73
CA ARG A 101 39.82 -7.22 0.73
C ARG A 101 40.20 -8.38 -0.18
N LYS A 102 39.53 -9.52 0.00
CA LYS A 102 39.58 -10.61 -0.99
C LYS A 102 38.72 -10.23 -2.20
N PRO A 103 39.09 -10.65 -3.43
CA PRO A 103 38.25 -10.51 -4.61
C PRO A 103 36.84 -11.08 -4.37
N LEU A 104 35.81 -10.42 -4.89
CA LEU A 104 34.43 -10.82 -4.64
C LEU A 104 34.14 -12.27 -5.09
N ALA A 105 34.77 -12.70 -6.17
CA ALA A 105 34.66 -14.06 -6.71
C ALA A 105 35.15 -15.17 -5.75
N GLU A 106 36.01 -14.85 -4.78
CA GLU A 106 36.49 -15.81 -3.76
C GLU A 106 35.44 -16.07 -2.67
N HIS A 107 34.41 -15.23 -2.57
CA HIS A 107 33.33 -15.43 -1.61
C HIS A 107 32.31 -16.45 -2.15
N ALA A 108 31.95 -17.44 -1.31
CA ALA A 108 31.05 -18.53 -1.68
C ALA A 108 29.65 -18.10 -2.19
N PHE A 109 29.19 -16.89 -1.85
CA PHE A 109 27.92 -16.35 -2.34
C PHE A 109 28.05 -15.61 -3.69
N ALA A 110 29.27 -15.28 -4.11
CA ALA A 110 29.56 -14.47 -5.28
C ALA A 110 30.45 -15.19 -6.30
N SER A 111 30.55 -16.52 -6.25
CA SER A 111 31.07 -17.30 -7.37
C SER A 111 30.27 -16.98 -8.65
N PRO A 112 30.87 -17.04 -9.85
CA PRO A 112 30.20 -16.71 -11.12
C PRO A 112 28.85 -17.42 -11.32
N GLU A 113 28.74 -18.70 -10.94
CA GLU A 113 27.49 -19.47 -11.02
C GLU A 113 26.38 -18.96 -10.09
N LYS A 114 26.75 -18.44 -8.92
CA LYS A 114 25.79 -17.85 -7.97
C LYS A 114 25.33 -16.47 -8.45
N ALA A 115 26.24 -15.66 -8.99
CA ALA A 115 25.89 -14.38 -9.60
C ALA A 115 24.98 -14.58 -10.82
N LYS A 116 25.27 -15.57 -11.68
CA LYS A 116 24.38 -15.99 -12.78
C LYS A 116 22.99 -16.37 -12.28
N ALA A 117 22.91 -17.15 -11.21
CA ALA A 117 21.62 -17.53 -10.60
C ALA A 117 20.85 -16.32 -10.06
N VAL A 118 21.54 -15.29 -9.54
CA VAL A 118 20.91 -14.02 -9.13
C VAL A 118 20.35 -13.28 -10.34
N VAL A 119 21.12 -13.14 -11.43
CA VAL A 119 20.65 -12.50 -12.67
C VAL A 119 19.42 -13.24 -13.23
N ALA A 120 19.46 -14.57 -13.27
CA ALA A 120 18.33 -15.39 -13.72
C ALA A 120 17.08 -15.18 -12.85
N LYS A 121 17.25 -15.14 -11.51
CA LYS A 121 16.14 -14.85 -10.59
C LYS A 121 15.59 -13.44 -10.76
N ALA A 122 16.44 -12.44 -10.97
CA ALA A 122 16.01 -11.08 -11.19
C ALA A 122 15.18 -10.97 -12.49
N ARG A 123 15.63 -11.63 -13.57
CA ARG A 123 14.85 -11.72 -14.82
C ARG A 123 13.53 -12.46 -14.62
N GLN A 124 13.53 -13.55 -13.86
CA GLN A 124 12.31 -14.29 -13.54
C GLN A 124 11.33 -13.46 -12.72
N ALA A 125 11.81 -12.66 -11.75
CA ALA A 125 10.96 -11.81 -10.92
C ALA A 125 10.15 -10.79 -11.73
N LEU A 126 10.72 -10.25 -12.81
CA LEU A 126 9.99 -9.37 -13.74
C LEU A 126 8.75 -10.06 -14.33
N LEU A 127 8.88 -11.33 -14.74
CA LEU A 127 7.81 -12.07 -15.40
C LEU A 127 6.85 -12.78 -14.42
N ALA A 128 7.37 -13.27 -13.30
CA ALA A 128 6.61 -14.06 -12.33
C ALA A 128 5.88 -13.19 -11.31
N GLU A 129 6.44 -12.04 -10.92
CA GLU A 129 5.89 -11.19 -9.87
C GLU A 129 5.31 -9.89 -10.43
N VAL A 130 6.09 -9.13 -11.21
CA VAL A 130 5.65 -7.81 -11.69
C VAL A 130 4.55 -7.92 -12.74
N LYS A 131 4.68 -8.85 -13.68
CA LYS A 131 3.69 -9.05 -14.75
C LYS A 131 2.26 -9.29 -14.22
N PRO A 132 1.99 -10.22 -13.29
CA PRO A 132 0.64 -10.40 -12.74
C PRO A 132 0.17 -9.19 -11.91
N MET A 133 1.06 -8.51 -11.19
CA MET A 133 0.70 -7.29 -10.45
C MET A 133 0.23 -6.17 -11.39
N VAL A 134 0.92 -5.96 -12.50
CA VAL A 134 0.56 -4.96 -13.51
C VAL A 134 -0.73 -5.35 -14.25
N ALA A 135 -0.91 -6.65 -14.56
CA ALA A 135 -2.15 -7.16 -15.13
C ALA A 135 -3.35 -6.92 -14.20
N ALA A 136 -3.18 -7.18 -12.90
CA ALA A 136 -4.22 -6.91 -11.89
C ALA A 136 -4.51 -5.40 -11.80
N MET A 137 -3.49 -4.55 -11.70
CA MET A 137 -3.65 -3.09 -11.67
C MET A 137 -4.45 -2.58 -12.89
N ARG A 138 -4.15 -3.08 -14.09
CA ARG A 138 -4.85 -2.71 -15.33
C ARG A 138 -6.35 -3.06 -15.29
N ALA A 139 -6.73 -4.15 -14.62
CA ALA A 139 -8.14 -4.53 -14.49
C ALA A 139 -8.96 -3.55 -13.63
N TYR A 140 -8.30 -2.83 -12.71
CA TYR A 140 -8.96 -1.87 -11.82
C TYR A 140 -8.78 -0.40 -12.24
N VAL A 141 -7.73 -0.09 -13.00
CA VAL A 141 -7.40 1.27 -13.45
C VAL A 141 -7.62 1.38 -14.96
N PRO A 142 -8.79 1.90 -15.41
CA PRO A 142 -9.15 1.93 -16.83
C PRO A 142 -8.46 3.06 -17.62
N ASP A 143 -8.04 4.13 -16.94
CA ASP A 143 -7.39 5.29 -17.56
C ASP A 143 -5.91 5.02 -17.83
N GLU A 144 -5.49 5.19 -19.10
CA GLU A 144 -4.11 4.94 -19.53
C GLU A 144 -3.11 5.93 -18.91
N SER A 145 -3.51 7.19 -18.72
CA SER A 145 -2.63 8.20 -18.13
C SER A 145 -2.27 7.84 -16.69
N THR A 146 -3.26 7.41 -15.90
CA THR A 146 -3.09 6.95 -14.53
C THR A 146 -2.24 5.68 -14.47
N ARG A 147 -2.44 4.73 -15.39
CA ARG A 147 -1.58 3.54 -15.50
C ARG A 147 -0.14 3.93 -15.80
N ALA A 148 0.09 4.81 -16.77
CA ALA A 148 1.43 5.28 -17.11
C ALA A 148 2.10 6.00 -15.92
N ALA A 149 1.35 6.78 -15.15
CA ALA A 149 1.85 7.45 -13.94
C ALA A 149 2.29 6.46 -12.85
N LEU A 150 1.64 5.30 -12.72
CA LEU A 150 2.05 4.23 -11.80
C LEU A 150 3.22 3.40 -12.34
N ILE A 151 3.21 3.09 -13.64
CA ILE A 151 4.23 2.25 -14.29
C ILE A 151 5.57 2.98 -14.44
N GLY A 152 5.57 4.29 -14.71
CA GLY A 152 6.78 5.08 -14.93
C GLY A 152 7.83 4.95 -13.80
N PRO A 153 7.44 5.19 -12.52
CA PRO A 153 8.33 5.00 -11.38
C PRO A 153 8.85 3.56 -11.23
N ILE A 154 7.98 2.55 -11.45
CA ILE A 154 8.37 1.13 -11.39
C ILE A 154 9.44 0.84 -12.45
N ARG A 155 9.20 1.27 -13.69
CA ARG A 155 10.14 1.11 -14.80
C ARG A 155 11.50 1.72 -14.48
N SER A 156 11.53 2.97 -14.04
CA SER A 156 12.77 3.70 -13.74
C SER A 156 13.59 2.98 -12.66
N ASN A 157 12.96 2.62 -11.55
CA ASN A 157 13.65 2.00 -10.42
C ASN A 157 14.19 0.60 -10.75
N VAL A 158 13.43 -0.18 -11.52
CA VAL A 158 13.85 -1.53 -11.95
C VAL A 158 15.04 -1.45 -12.92
N LEU A 159 15.00 -0.53 -13.88
CA LEU A 159 16.11 -0.32 -14.81
C LEU A 159 17.38 0.12 -14.07
N GLU A 160 17.25 1.04 -13.11
CA GLU A 160 18.37 1.49 -12.30
C GLU A 160 18.99 0.33 -11.48
N ALA A 161 18.17 -0.51 -10.85
CA ALA A 161 18.68 -1.66 -10.10
C ALA A 161 19.44 -2.65 -11.00
N HIS A 162 18.93 -2.92 -12.20
CA HIS A 162 19.64 -3.77 -13.17
C HIS A 162 20.94 -3.13 -13.69
N ALA A 163 20.95 -1.81 -13.87
CA ALA A 163 22.16 -1.07 -14.23
C ALA A 163 23.23 -1.15 -13.11
N GLN A 164 22.82 -1.02 -11.85
CA GLN A 164 23.71 -1.19 -10.69
C GLN A 164 24.28 -2.61 -10.62
N LEU A 165 23.46 -3.63 -10.89
CA LEU A 165 23.94 -5.02 -10.95
C LEU A 165 24.94 -5.22 -12.08
N ALA A 166 24.68 -4.69 -13.28
CA ALA A 166 25.57 -4.79 -14.42
C ALA A 166 26.90 -4.06 -14.18
N ALA A 167 26.88 -2.91 -13.52
CA ALA A 167 28.08 -2.20 -13.10
C ALA A 167 28.90 -3.02 -12.08
N LEU A 168 28.24 -3.57 -11.06
CA LEU A 168 28.90 -4.42 -10.07
C LEU A 168 29.56 -5.65 -10.71
N VAL A 169 28.86 -6.31 -11.64
CA VAL A 169 29.42 -7.47 -12.36
C VAL A 169 30.66 -7.07 -13.19
N ARG A 170 30.63 -5.90 -13.83
CA ARG A 170 31.76 -5.39 -14.62
C ARG A 170 32.97 -5.02 -13.77
N ASP A 171 32.74 -4.46 -12.59
CA ASP A 171 33.81 -3.94 -11.73
C ASP A 171 34.48 -5.04 -10.90
N GLU A 172 33.74 -6.09 -10.53
CA GLU A 172 34.19 -7.10 -9.56
C GLU A 172 34.54 -8.46 -10.18
N PHE A 173 34.21 -8.70 -11.45
CA PHE A 173 34.47 -9.96 -12.15
C PHE A 173 35.35 -9.77 -13.38
N SER A 174 36.11 -10.81 -13.72
CA SER A 174 36.88 -10.85 -14.97
C SER A 174 35.94 -10.83 -16.19
N GLU A 175 36.44 -10.42 -17.36
CA GLU A 175 35.62 -10.40 -18.59
C GLU A 175 35.03 -11.79 -18.92
N GLY A 176 35.77 -12.87 -18.63
CA GLY A 176 35.30 -14.24 -18.82
C GLY A 176 34.16 -14.61 -17.87
N ASP A 177 34.28 -14.24 -16.59
CA ASP A 177 33.25 -14.49 -15.59
C ASP A 177 32.01 -13.63 -15.83
N ALA A 178 32.19 -12.37 -16.26
CA ALA A 178 31.10 -11.47 -16.61
C ALA A 178 30.26 -12.04 -17.77
N ALA A 179 30.90 -12.65 -18.77
CA ALA A 179 30.21 -13.34 -19.86
C ALA A 179 29.40 -14.56 -19.38
N ILE A 180 29.91 -15.30 -18.38
CA ILE A 180 29.20 -16.44 -17.77
C ILE A 180 27.98 -15.97 -16.96
N ILE A 181 28.14 -14.89 -16.19
CA ILE A 181 27.08 -14.30 -15.38
C ILE A 181 25.95 -13.78 -16.25
N GLY A 182 26.27 -13.21 -17.41
CA GLY A 182 25.29 -12.76 -18.39
C GLY A 182 24.38 -11.66 -17.86
N ALA A 183 24.96 -10.69 -17.14
CA ALA A 183 24.23 -9.50 -16.70
C ALA A 183 23.60 -8.79 -17.91
N MET A 184 22.37 -8.33 -17.76
CA MET A 184 21.67 -7.65 -18.84
C MET A 184 22.36 -6.31 -19.15
N ASP A 185 22.64 -6.08 -20.43
CA ASP A 185 22.96 -4.73 -20.89
C ASP A 185 21.72 -3.81 -20.79
N ALA A 186 21.93 -2.50 -21.00
CA ALA A 186 20.84 -1.52 -20.88
C ALA A 186 19.67 -1.83 -21.82
N ALA A 187 19.96 -2.24 -23.07
CA ALA A 187 18.92 -2.54 -24.06
C ALA A 187 18.14 -3.83 -23.72
N GLN A 188 18.83 -4.84 -23.21
CA GLN A 188 18.24 -6.10 -22.75
C GLN A 188 17.37 -5.88 -21.50
N ALA A 189 17.84 -5.05 -20.56
CA ALA A 189 17.07 -4.68 -19.37
C ALA A 189 15.80 -3.91 -19.78
N GLU A 190 15.92 -2.91 -20.66
CA GLU A 190 14.77 -2.18 -21.20
C GLU A 190 13.76 -3.10 -21.87
N SER A 191 14.23 -3.99 -22.75
CA SER A 191 13.36 -4.94 -23.45
C SER A 191 12.67 -5.92 -22.50
N ALA A 192 13.37 -6.43 -21.49
CA ALA A 192 12.81 -7.34 -20.50
C ALA A 192 11.78 -6.66 -19.60
N VAL A 193 12.05 -5.43 -19.15
CA VAL A 193 11.14 -4.62 -18.35
C VAL A 193 9.89 -4.26 -19.17
N GLU A 194 10.06 -3.81 -20.41
CA GLU A 194 8.95 -3.57 -21.33
C GLU A 194 8.10 -4.84 -21.54
N ALA A 195 8.73 -6.00 -21.74
CA ALA A 195 7.99 -7.25 -21.91
C ALA A 195 7.19 -7.66 -20.67
N ALA A 196 7.68 -7.34 -19.47
CA ALA A 196 6.96 -7.57 -18.21
C ALA A 196 5.82 -6.57 -17.99
N LEU A 197 6.02 -5.32 -18.42
CA LEU A 197 5.05 -4.23 -18.27
C LEU A 197 4.04 -4.17 -19.41
N ARG A 198 4.27 -4.85 -20.55
CA ARG A 198 3.35 -4.91 -21.70
C ARG A 198 2.04 -5.63 -21.38
N GLU A 199 1.01 -5.30 -22.16
CA GLU A 199 -0.27 -5.99 -22.10
C GLU A 199 -0.15 -7.40 -22.67
N ASN A 200 -0.69 -8.38 -21.96
CA ASN A 200 -1.03 -9.65 -22.58
C ASN A 200 -2.37 -9.43 -23.30
N THR A 201 -2.33 -9.09 -24.58
CA THR A 201 -3.52 -9.17 -25.45
C THR A 201 -3.83 -10.64 -25.72
N THR A 202 -4.33 -11.37 -24.72
CA THR A 202 -4.91 -12.71 -24.90
C THR A 202 -6.13 -12.89 -24.01
N ALA A 203 -7.31 -12.83 -24.67
CA ALA A 203 -8.68 -13.15 -24.23
C ALA A 203 -9.26 -12.18 -23.17
N SER A 204 -10.29 -11.36 -23.43
CA SER A 204 -11.57 -11.65 -24.10
C SER A 204 -12.12 -13.03 -23.80
N THR A 205 -12.60 -13.21 -22.56
CA THR A 205 -13.84 -13.94 -22.29
C THR A 205 -14.42 -13.48 -20.95
N ALA A 206 -15.67 -13.03 -21.02
CA ALA A 206 -16.68 -12.93 -19.96
C ALA A 206 -16.39 -12.01 -18.76
N GLY A 207 -17.21 -10.95 -18.67
CA GLY A 207 -17.41 -10.21 -17.44
C GLY A 207 -17.79 -11.13 -16.29
N ALA A 208 -16.87 -11.24 -15.33
CA ALA A 208 -17.19 -11.50 -13.95
C ALA A 208 -16.54 -10.34 -13.18
N ALA A 209 -17.39 -9.52 -12.55
CA ALA A 209 -16.91 -8.49 -11.64
C ALA A 209 -15.96 -9.14 -10.61
N PRO A 210 -14.82 -8.51 -10.28
CA PRO A 210 -14.01 -8.99 -9.18
C PRO A 210 -14.87 -8.93 -7.92
N THR A 211 -15.23 -10.09 -7.38
CA THR A 211 -15.85 -10.21 -6.06
C THR A 211 -14.93 -9.53 -5.07
N ALA A 212 -15.43 -8.48 -4.42
CA ALA A 212 -14.75 -7.77 -3.36
C ALA A 212 -14.16 -8.77 -2.34
N PRO A 213 -12.95 -8.51 -1.80
CA PRO A 213 -12.42 -9.34 -0.73
C PRO A 213 -13.44 -9.35 0.44
N PRO A 214 -13.64 -10.51 1.10
CA PRO A 214 -14.59 -10.59 2.21
C PRO A 214 -14.18 -9.60 3.30
N ALA A 215 -15.13 -8.77 3.72
CA ALA A 215 -14.96 -7.87 4.85
C ALA A 215 -14.41 -8.65 6.06
N PRO A 216 -13.49 -8.07 6.85
CA PRO A 216 -13.01 -8.74 8.05
C PRO A 216 -14.20 -9.03 8.96
N ARG A 217 -14.41 -10.31 9.26
CA ARG A 217 -15.41 -10.77 10.24
C ARG A 217 -15.22 -9.96 11.53
N ALA A 218 -16.27 -9.25 11.93
CA ALA A 218 -16.34 -8.66 13.25
C ALA A 218 -16.02 -9.76 14.28
N ALA A 219 -15.00 -9.52 15.10
CA ALA A 219 -14.65 -10.39 16.20
C ALA A 219 -15.88 -10.55 17.11
N GLU A 220 -16.45 -11.75 17.14
CA GLU A 220 -17.41 -12.15 18.16
C GLU A 220 -16.72 -11.98 19.53
N SER A 221 -17.24 -11.06 20.35
CA SER A 221 -16.87 -10.99 21.76
C SER A 221 -17.32 -12.27 22.46
N PRO A 222 -16.46 -12.92 23.26
CA PRO A 222 -16.87 -14.08 24.02
C PRO A 222 -17.85 -13.65 25.12
N ALA A 223 -19.02 -14.28 25.12
CA ALA A 223 -19.99 -14.20 26.19
C ALA A 223 -19.35 -14.69 27.50
N THR A 224 -19.30 -13.82 28.50
CA THR A 224 -18.93 -14.15 29.87
C THR A 224 -20.00 -15.05 30.47
N ALA A 225 -19.76 -16.36 30.48
CA ALA A 225 -20.47 -17.29 31.34
C ALA A 225 -19.93 -17.16 32.76
N ILE A 226 -20.67 -16.47 33.63
CA ILE A 226 -20.51 -16.62 35.08
C ILE A 226 -21.54 -17.65 35.53
N GLY A 227 -21.09 -18.88 35.71
CA GLY A 227 -21.71 -19.83 36.63
C GLY A 227 -21.21 -19.54 38.05
N GLY A 228 -22.12 -19.58 39.02
CA GLY A 228 -21.79 -19.45 40.44
C GLY A 228 -23.06 -19.51 41.30
N ASP A 229 -23.27 -20.69 41.89
CA ASP A 229 -23.97 -21.04 43.14
C ASP A 229 -25.14 -20.18 43.64
N VAL A 230 -26.32 -20.80 43.81
CA VAL A 230 -26.90 -21.24 45.11
C VAL A 230 -27.84 -22.42 44.86
#